data_AF-A0AA37QP47-F1
#
_entry.id   AF-A0AA37QP47-F1
#
_cell.length_a   1.000
_cell.length_b   1.000
_cell.length_c   1.000
_cell.angle_alpha   90.00
_cell.angle_beta   90.00
_cell.angle_gamma   90.00
#
_symmetry.space_group_name_H-M   'P 1'
#
loop_
_entity.id
_entity.type
_entity.pdbx_description
1 polymer ?
#
loop_
_entity_poly.entity_id
_entity_poly.type
_entity_poly.pdbx_seq_one_letter_code
_entity_poly.pdbx_strand_id
1 'polypeptide(L)' 'MIVEIKAMCEANGSVLAAAYYDDSDQQARATAVIGLLEQVLAYSENADDQRLFTLDIGTVASHGAPSSDT' A
#
# COMPACT_ATOMS: atom_id res chain seq x y z
N MET A 1 -12.44 -6.11 -5.06
CA MET A 1 -11.17 -6.24 -5.81
C MET A 1 -10.04 -6.08 -4.82
N ILE A 2 -9.12 -7.05 -4.70
CA ILE A 2 -7.99 -6.92 -3.77
C ILE A 2 -6.95 -5.96 -4.36
N VAL A 3 -6.63 -4.91 -3.62
CA VAL A 3 -5.61 -3.90 -3.96
C VAL A 3 -4.44 -4.04 -3.02
N GLU A 4 -3.23 -3.93 -3.57
CA GLU A 4 -1.98 -3.88 -2.83
C GLU A 4 -1.49 -2.42 -2.73
N ILE A 5 -1.13 -1.99 -1.52
CA ILE A 5 -0.46 -0.71 -1.26
C ILE A 5 0.92 -0.98 -0.69
N LYS A 6 1.91 -0.18 -1.10
CA LYS A 6 3.31 -0.33 -0.69
C LYS A 6 3.84 1.00 -0.18
N ALA A 7 4.60 0.93 0.90
CA ALA A 7 5.46 2.03 1.31
C ALA A 7 6.88 1.76 0.80
N MET A 8 7.48 2.76 0.16
CA MET A 8 8.82 2.63 -0.43
C MET A 8 9.78 3.65 0.21
N CYS A 9 11.03 3.25 0.34
CA CYS A 9 12.11 4.17 0.70
C CYS A 9 12.63 4.84 -0.58
N GLU A 10 12.52 6.17 -0.67
CA GLU A 10 12.96 6.91 -1.85
C GLU A 10 14.47 6.81 -2.09
N ALA A 11 15.27 6.69 -1.02
CA ALA A 11 16.73 6.69 -1.11
C ALA A 11 17.31 5.46 -1.83
N ASN A 12 16.63 4.31 -1.77
CA ASN A 12 17.12 3.06 -2.34
C ASN A 12 16.06 2.27 -3.12
N GLY A 13 14.85 2.82 -3.28
CA GLY A 13 13.73 2.18 -3.96
C GLY A 13 13.24 0.88 -3.30
N SER A 14 13.64 0.60 -2.06
CA SER A 14 13.26 -0.65 -1.38
C SER A 14 11.85 -0.54 -0.79
N VAL A 15 11.11 -1.64 -0.83
CA VAL A 15 9.81 -1.74 -0.16
C VAL A 15 10.05 -1.85 1.35
N LEU A 16 9.44 -0.94 2.11
CA LEU A 16 9.51 -0.92 3.57
C LEU A 16 8.36 -1.72 4.20
N ALA A 17 7.18 -1.61 3.60
CA ALA A 17 5.98 -2.30 4.05
C ALA A 17 5.03 -2.49 2.87
N ALA A 18 4.15 -3.49 2.97
CA ALA A 18 3.06 -3.71 2.03
C ALA A 18 1.81 -4.16 2.79
N ALA A 19 0.64 -3.73 2.30
CA ALA A 19 -0.65 -4.15 2.82
C ALA A 19 -1.63 -4.42 1.67
N TYR A 20 -2.60 -5.28 1.92
CA TYR A 20 -3.65 -5.61 0.96
C TYR A 20 -5.00 -5.27 1.57
N TYR A 21 -5.93 -4.78 0.74
CA TYR A 21 -7.31 -4.56 1.15
C TYR A 21 -8.28 -4.86 0.02
N ASP A 22 -9.54 -5.16 0.36
CA ASP A 22 -10.61 -5.28 -0.61
C ASP A 22 -11.23 -3.90 -0.90
N ASP A 23 -11.14 -3.42 -2.13
CA ASP A 23 -11.60 -2.09 -2.55
C ASP A 23 -13.13 -1.93 -2.55
N SER A 24 -13.88 -3.03 -2.43
CA SER A 24 -15.32 -2.93 -2.14
C SER A 24 -15.63 -2.56 -0.69
N ASP A 25 -14.64 -2.62 0.20
CA ASP A 25 -14.76 -2.24 1.61
C ASP A 25 -13.94 -0.97 1.90
N GLN A 26 -14.66 0.14 2.05
CA GLN A 26 -14.02 1.43 2.35
C GLN A 26 -13.31 1.44 3.71
N GLN A 27 -13.77 0.63 4.67
CA GLN A 27 -13.12 0.50 5.97
C GLN A 27 -11.84 -0.33 5.84
N ALA A 28 -11.83 -1.38 5.03
CA ALA A 28 -10.64 -2.18 4.75
C ALA A 28 -9.49 -1.33 4.18
N ARG A 29 -9.81 -0.35 3.30
CA ARG A 29 -8.82 0.61 2.80
C ARG A 29 -8.18 1.42 3.92
N ALA A 30 -8.98 2.02 4.79
CA ALA A 30 -8.48 2.84 5.90
C ALA A 30 -7.62 1.99 6.86
N THR A 31 -8.07 0.78 7.19
CA THR A 31 -7.33 -0.15 8.05
C THR A 31 -6.00 -0.56 7.43
N ALA A 32 -5.96 -0.87 6.13
CA ALA A 32 -4.71 -1.23 5.46
C ALA A 32 -3.71 -0.06 5.40
N VAL A 33 -4.19 1.16 5.17
CA VAL A 33 -3.33 2.36 5.19
C VAL A 33 -2.77 2.61 6.60
N ILE A 34 -3.59 2.53 7.64
CA ILE A 34 -3.13 2.68 9.02
C ILE A 34 -2.09 1.62 9.37
N GLY A 35 -2.37 0.34 9.08
CA GLY A 35 -1.43 -0.75 9.34
C GLY A 35 -0.12 -0.62 8.56
N LEU A 36 -0.17 -0.08 7.34
CA LEU A 36 1.04 0.22 6.56
C LEU A 36 1.87 1.32 7.23
N LEU A 37 1.23 2.39 7.72
CA LEU A 37 1.90 3.49 8.42
C LEU A 37 2.54 3.01 9.73
N GLU A 38 1.86 2.17 10.51
CA GLU A 38 2.41 1.57 11.73
C GLU A 38 3.67 0.74 11.44
N GLN A 39 3.67 -0.06 10.37
CA GLN A 39 4.85 -0.85 9.96
C GLN A 39 6.02 0.05 9.53
N VAL A 40 5.75 1.14 8.82
CA VAL A 40 6.78 2.10 8.40
C VAL A 40 7.36 2.84 9.61
N LEU A 41 6.53 3.26 10.56
CA LEU A 41 6.97 3.94 11.78
C LEU A 41 7.80 3.02 12.67
N ALA A 42 7.42 1.74 12.80
CA ALA A 42 8.22 0.75 13.53
C ALA A 42 9.61 0.54 12.90
N TYR A 43 9.74 0.67 11.57
CA TYR A 43 11.04 0.69 10.90
C TYR A 43 11.88 1.95 11.22
N SER A 44 11.23 3.04 11.63
CA SER A 44 11.87 4.34 11.92
C SER A 44 12.30 4.53 13.38
N GLU A 45 11.80 3.74 14.34
CA GLU A 45 12.13 3.89 15.77
C GLU A 45 13.61 3.64 16.10
N ASN A 46 14.41 3.11 15.15
CA ASN A 46 15.86 2.90 15.30
C ASN A 46 16.73 3.88 14.50
N ALA A 47 16.15 4.86 13.81
CA ALA A 47 16.89 5.79 12.96
C ALA A 47 16.69 7.23 13.45
N ASP A 48 17.75 7.87 13.95
CA ASP A 48 17.82 9.30 14.27
C ASP A 48 17.58 10.22 13.05
N ASP A 49 17.41 9.64 11.85
CA ASP A 49 17.15 10.35 10.61
C ASP A 49 15.64 10.49 10.39
N GLN A 50 15.13 11.73 10.39
CA GLN A 50 13.85 12.07 9.80
C GLN A 50 13.85 11.64 8.32
N ARG A 51 13.27 10.48 8.02
CA ARG A 51 13.08 10.02 6.65
C ARG A 51 11.73 10.51 6.15
N LEU A 52 11.77 11.30 5.07
CA LEU A 52 10.59 11.58 4.26
C LEU A 52 10.16 10.27 3.60
N PHE A 53 8.90 9.88 3.80
CA PHE A 53 8.29 8.74 3.13
C PHE A 53 7.17 9.26 2.23
N THR A 54 7.15 8.81 0.98
CA THR A 54 6.05 9.07 0.06
C THR A 54 5.17 7.82 -0.02
N LEU A 55 3.87 8.00 0.25
CA LEU A 55 2.86 6.94 0.13
C LEU A 55 2.21 7.05 -1.26
N ASP A 56 2.49 6.07 -2.12
CA ASP A 56 1.81 5.94 -3.41
C ASP A 56 0.64 4.95 -3.29
N ILE A 57 -0.57 5.39 -3.63
CA ILE A 57 -1.78 4.58 -3.59
C ILE A 57 -2.26 4.38 -5.02
N GLY A 58 -1.73 3.33 -5.66
CA GLY A 58 -2.18 2.90 -6.98
C GLY A 58 -3.41 1.98 -6.90
N THR A 59 -4.40 2.19 -7.76
CA THR A 59 -5.46 1.22 -8.01
C THR A 59 -5.04 0.31 -9.17
N VAL A 60 -4.76 -0.96 -8.88
CA VAL A 60 -4.56 -1.96 -9.94
C VAL A 60 -5.93 -2.29 -10.55
N ALA A 61 -6.22 -1.77 -11.75
CA ALA A 61 -7.42 -2.14 -12.47
C ALA A 61 -7.41 -3.66 -12.71
N SER A 62 -8.38 -4.38 -12.14
CA SER A 62 -8.61 -5.77 -12.49
C SER A 62 -8.87 -5.83 -13.99
N HIS A 63 -7.95 -6.43 -14.74
CA HIS A 63 -8.11 -6.66 -16.17
C HIS A 63 -9.46 -7.35 -16.39
N GLY A 64 -10.31 -6.73 -17.20
CA GLY A 64 -11.71 -7.11 -17.40
C GLY A 64 -11.85 -8.60 -17.70
N ALA A 65 -12.87 -9.22 -17.11
CA ALA A 65 -13.33 -10.52 -17.53
C ALA A 65 -13.59 -10.48 -19.06
N PRO A 66 -13.13 -11.47 -19.85
CA PRO A 66 -13.46 -11.50 -21.26
C PRO A 66 -14.98 -11.56 -21.40
N SER A 67 -15.54 -10.59 -22.13
CA SER A 67 -16.93 -10.55 -22.50
C SER A 67 -17.28 -11.85 -23.23
N SER A 68 -18.09 -12.70 -22.62
CA SER A 68 -18.74 -13.78 -23.35
C SER A 68 -19.86 -13.18 -24.18
N ASP A 69 -19.63 -13.09 -25.49
CA ASP A 69 -20.66 -12.89 -26.52
C ASP A 69 -21.78 -13.93 -26.34
N THR A 70 -23.03 -13.48 -26.26
CA THR A 70 -24.22 -14.25 -26.67
C THR A 70 -25.32 -13.30 -27.12
#